data_AF-A0A840P7H4-F1
#
_entry.id   AF-A0A840P7H4-F1
#
_cell.length_a   1.000
_cell.length_b   1.000
_cell.length_c   1.000
_cell.angle_alpha   90.00
_cell.angle_beta   90.00
_cell.angle_gamma   90.00
#
_symmetry.space_group_name_H-M   'P 1'
#
loop_
_entity.id
_entity.type
_entity.pdbx_description
1 polymer ?
#
loop_
_entity_poly.entity_id
_entity_poly.type
_entity_poly.pdbx_seq_one_letter_code
_entity_poly.pdbx_strand_id
1 'polypeptide(L)'
;MSEGNTMGQRLRRARRYRGMSLQVLADRSGLSKSFLSMVENGRRSLDRRSHIAALAAALEVSVAELTGQPYVPPPRRAQASEGHHAIPRVRVALLGSSLDEPADVPARPLADLLRETATVESLCAASRYGDFGKLLPDLLPELHMLATTGDERERVEALRALIRACHTTFYLLKDLGYLDLAQIAVQQAREAAARLEDPALSGLAAFVRTHALLPAGVYDAALKSTERAADRLQHVPDGPAVELYGMLHLSAALAAVSLNRFEHAESHLGEAAETALVRESVSHLLSHGRGPWAGRDLRGLAYRFGVA
;
A
#
# COMPACT_ATOMS: atom_id res chain seq x y z
N MET A 1 30.83 -10.84 -7.23
CA MET A 1 30.35 -9.66 -7.99
C MET A 1 28.88 -9.91 -8.32
N SER A 2 27.98 -9.00 -7.92
CA SER A 2 26.52 -9.16 -8.03
C SER A 2 26.04 -8.78 -9.44
N GLU A 3 26.29 -9.64 -10.43
CA GLU A 3 25.77 -9.45 -11.79
C GLU A 3 24.28 -9.80 -11.83
N GLY A 4 23.41 -8.80 -12.01
CA GLY A 4 22.00 -9.03 -12.38
C GLY A 4 20.91 -8.26 -11.61
N ASN A 5 21.24 -7.40 -10.64
CA ASN A 5 20.21 -6.86 -9.72
C ASN A 5 19.99 -5.34 -9.76
N THR A 6 20.56 -4.60 -10.72
CA THR A 6 20.26 -3.16 -10.83
C THR A 6 18.99 -2.92 -11.65
N MET A 7 18.28 -1.83 -11.34
CA MET A 7 17.07 -1.44 -12.07
C MET A 7 17.33 -1.21 -13.57
N GLY A 8 18.47 -0.64 -13.93
CA GLY A 8 18.89 -0.48 -15.34
C GLY A 8 19.10 -1.81 -16.07
N GLN A 9 19.65 -2.82 -15.39
CA GLN A 9 19.80 -4.17 -15.93
C GLN A 9 18.44 -4.86 -16.12
N ARG A 10 17.51 -4.72 -15.15
CA ARG A 10 16.13 -5.22 -15.28
C ARG A 10 15.39 -4.54 -16.43
N LEU A 11 15.54 -3.22 -16.56
CA LEU A 11 14.98 -2.46 -17.69
C LEU A 11 15.49 -2.99 -19.04
N ARG A 12 16.81 -3.17 -19.17
CA ARG A 12 17.44 -3.73 -20.37
C ARG A 12 16.93 -5.13 -20.70
N ARG A 13 16.77 -5.97 -19.67
CA ARG A 13 16.27 -7.33 -19.80
C ARG A 13 14.83 -7.34 -20.31
N ALA A 14 13.94 -6.59 -19.66
CA ALA A 14 12.53 -6.47 -20.07
C ALA A 14 12.40 -5.92 -21.50
N ARG A 15 13.16 -4.86 -21.85
CA ARG A 15 13.19 -4.31 -23.21
C ARG A 15 13.60 -5.33 -24.26
N ARG A 16 14.69 -6.08 -23.99
CA ARG A 16 15.18 -7.12 -24.90
C ARG A 16 14.19 -8.28 -25.05
N TYR A 17 13.58 -8.72 -23.94
CA TYR A 17 12.55 -9.74 -23.95
C TYR A 17 11.35 -9.34 -24.82
N ARG A 18 10.96 -8.07 -24.77
CA ARG A 18 9.90 -7.48 -25.62
C ARG A 18 10.33 -7.16 -27.05
N GLY A 19 11.57 -7.46 -27.44
CA GLY A 19 12.10 -7.17 -28.79
C GLY A 19 12.19 -5.68 -29.13
N MET A 20 12.11 -4.78 -28.15
CA MET A 20 12.07 -3.33 -28.40
C MET A 20 13.47 -2.76 -28.60
N SER A 21 13.65 -1.88 -29.58
CA SER A 21 14.85 -1.03 -29.65
C SER A 21 14.79 0.05 -28.57
N LEU A 22 15.94 0.68 -28.25
CA LEU A 22 15.93 1.85 -27.35
C LEU A 22 15.11 3.02 -27.91
N GLN A 23 14.98 3.12 -29.24
CA GLN A 23 14.14 4.14 -29.87
C GLN A 23 12.65 3.83 -29.65
N VAL A 24 12.23 2.59 -29.90
CA VAL A 24 10.83 2.17 -29.67
C VAL A 24 10.41 2.38 -28.22
N LEU A 25 11.29 2.04 -27.26
CA LEU A 25 11.00 2.28 -25.85
C LEU A 25 10.91 3.77 -25.52
N ALA A 26 11.80 4.60 -26.08
CA ALA A 26 11.79 6.05 -25.91
C ALA A 26 10.46 6.65 -26.40
N ASP A 27 10.03 6.26 -27.59
CA ASP A 27 8.81 6.74 -28.22
C ASP A 27 7.57 6.34 -27.40
N ARG A 28 7.51 5.09 -26.91
CA ARG A 28 6.39 4.58 -26.09
C ARG A 28 6.35 5.17 -24.68
N SER A 29 7.50 5.45 -24.06
CA SER A 29 7.57 5.95 -22.68
C SER A 29 7.61 7.48 -22.60
N GLY A 30 7.76 8.20 -23.71
CA GLY A 30 7.96 9.65 -23.73
C GLY A 30 9.30 10.11 -23.10
N LEU A 31 10.29 9.21 -23.02
CA LEU A 31 11.61 9.51 -22.44
C LEU A 31 12.68 9.50 -23.53
N SER A 32 13.74 10.31 -23.39
CA SER A 32 14.76 10.35 -24.44
C SER A 32 15.58 9.06 -24.53
N LYS A 33 15.90 8.64 -25.75
CA LYS A 33 16.79 7.49 -26.02
C LYS A 33 18.13 7.59 -25.29
N SER A 34 18.70 8.79 -25.20
CA SER A 34 19.95 9.04 -24.48
C SER A 34 19.80 8.80 -22.98
N PHE A 35 18.70 9.23 -22.37
CA PHE A 35 18.38 8.94 -20.98
C PHE A 35 18.28 7.42 -20.74
N LEU A 36 17.52 6.71 -21.57
CA LEU A 36 17.36 5.25 -21.45
C LEU A 36 18.70 4.50 -21.60
N SER A 37 19.53 4.92 -22.55
CA SER A 37 20.88 4.36 -22.70
C SER A 37 21.74 4.58 -21.45
N MET A 38 21.71 5.77 -20.86
CA MET A 38 22.45 6.04 -19.62
C MET A 38 21.92 5.18 -18.46
N VAL A 39 20.60 4.99 -18.36
CA VAL A 39 19.97 4.15 -17.32
C VAL A 39 20.37 2.68 -17.48
N GLU A 40 20.23 2.09 -18.67
CA GLU A 40 20.58 0.68 -18.92
C GLU A 40 22.05 0.37 -18.65
N ASN A 41 22.93 1.35 -18.85
CA ASN A 41 24.36 1.23 -18.62
C ASN A 41 24.80 1.69 -17.22
N GLY A 42 23.86 1.96 -16.30
CA GLY A 42 24.15 2.35 -14.93
C GLY A 42 24.78 3.74 -14.75
N ARG A 43 24.79 4.56 -15.81
CA ARG A 43 25.34 5.93 -15.79
C ARG A 43 24.36 6.95 -15.23
N ARG A 44 23.07 6.60 -15.15
CA ARG A 44 22.03 7.44 -14.55
C ARG A 44 21.05 6.58 -13.78
N SER A 45 20.64 7.05 -12.61
CA SER A 45 19.63 6.39 -11.80
C SER A 45 18.23 6.66 -12.33
N LEU A 46 17.35 5.66 -12.19
CA LEU A 46 15.94 5.75 -12.57
C LEU A 46 15.11 5.91 -11.29
N ASP A 47 15.13 7.12 -10.71
CA ASP A 47 14.54 7.38 -9.38
C ASP A 47 13.15 8.02 -9.44
N ARG A 48 12.78 8.59 -10.59
CA ARG A 48 11.51 9.30 -10.76
C ARG A 48 10.36 8.33 -10.98
N ARG A 49 9.33 8.39 -10.14
CA ARG A 49 8.16 7.49 -10.22
C ARG A 49 7.45 7.58 -11.56
N SER A 50 7.25 8.78 -12.09
CA SER A 50 6.61 8.97 -13.39
C SER A 50 7.41 8.33 -14.53
N HIS A 51 8.75 8.37 -14.47
CA HIS A 51 9.60 7.69 -15.45
C HIS A 51 9.51 6.16 -15.31
N ILE A 52 9.53 5.64 -14.08
CA ILE A 52 9.40 4.19 -13.81
C ILE A 52 8.05 3.68 -14.32
N ALA A 53 6.98 4.40 -13.98
CA ALA A 53 5.61 4.12 -14.42
C ALA A 53 5.49 4.11 -15.95
N ALA A 54 5.99 5.16 -16.60
CA ALA A 54 5.96 5.27 -18.07
C ALA A 54 6.72 4.11 -18.74
N LEU A 55 7.87 3.70 -18.17
CA LEU A 55 8.63 2.56 -18.69
C LEU A 55 7.95 1.21 -18.44
N ALA A 56 7.35 1.01 -17.26
CA ALA A 56 6.59 -0.19 -16.96
C ALA A 56 5.39 -0.35 -17.90
N ALA A 57 4.64 0.74 -18.13
CA ALA A 57 3.54 0.78 -19.09
C ALA A 57 4.02 0.54 -20.53
N ALA A 58 5.11 1.18 -20.95
CA ALA A 58 5.67 1.00 -22.29
C ALA A 58 6.18 -0.43 -22.54
N LEU A 59 6.70 -1.11 -21.51
CA LEU A 59 7.20 -2.48 -21.59
C LEU A 59 6.14 -3.54 -21.27
N GLU A 60 4.93 -3.12 -20.87
CA GLU A 60 3.84 -3.99 -20.41
C GLU A 60 4.33 -4.97 -19.32
N VAL A 61 5.07 -4.44 -18.34
CA VAL A 61 5.52 -5.18 -17.16
C VAL A 61 5.02 -4.47 -15.92
N SER A 62 5.01 -5.17 -14.78
CA SER A 62 4.71 -4.51 -13.52
C SER A 62 5.84 -3.56 -13.12
N VAL A 63 5.51 -2.49 -12.39
CA VAL A 63 6.51 -1.63 -11.73
C VAL A 63 7.40 -2.45 -10.80
N ALA A 64 6.81 -3.47 -10.16
CA ALA A 64 7.52 -4.47 -9.36
C ALA A 64 8.65 -5.16 -10.16
N GLU A 65 8.40 -5.57 -11.40
CA GLU A 65 9.39 -6.25 -12.23
C GLU A 65 10.60 -5.36 -12.59
N LEU A 66 10.39 -4.06 -12.83
CA LEU A 66 11.49 -3.14 -13.04
C LEU A 66 12.25 -2.83 -11.74
N THR A 67 11.53 -2.75 -10.63
CA THR A 67 12.10 -2.37 -9.33
C THR A 67 12.71 -3.56 -8.58
N GLY A 68 12.45 -4.79 -9.01
CA GLY A 68 12.98 -6.02 -8.43
C GLY A 68 12.13 -6.58 -7.28
N GLN A 69 10.82 -6.40 -7.36
CA GLN A 69 9.84 -6.95 -6.43
C GLN A 69 9.22 -8.26 -6.95
N PRO A 70 8.85 -9.22 -6.08
CA PRO A 70 8.96 -9.16 -4.63
C PRO A 70 10.43 -9.14 -4.21
N TYR A 71 10.76 -8.20 -3.33
CA TYR A 71 12.07 -8.11 -2.72
C TYR A 71 12.28 -9.40 -1.96
N VAL A 72 13.13 -10.28 -2.48
CA VAL A 72 13.86 -11.20 -1.62
C VAL A 72 14.98 -10.35 -1.04
N PRO A 73 14.91 -9.97 0.25
CA PRO A 73 16.00 -9.22 0.86
C PRO A 73 17.31 -9.99 0.67
N PRO A 74 18.43 -9.37 0.24
CA PRO A 74 19.73 -9.91 0.63
C PRO A 74 19.72 -10.02 2.17
N PRO A 75 20.28 -11.09 2.76
CA PRO A 75 20.04 -11.48 4.15
C PRO A 75 20.55 -10.39 5.10
N ARG A 76 19.67 -9.46 5.44
CA ARG A 76 19.78 -8.53 6.55
C ARG A 76 18.38 -8.36 7.10
N ARG A 77 18.15 -9.03 8.25
CA ARG A 77 17.00 -8.98 9.19
C ARG A 77 16.13 -10.26 9.17
N ALA A 78 16.31 -11.10 10.21
CA ALA A 78 15.54 -12.31 10.47
C ALA A 78 14.01 -12.09 10.43
N GLN A 79 13.52 -10.93 10.89
CA GLN A 79 12.09 -10.63 10.98
C GLN A 79 11.36 -10.56 9.62
N ALA A 80 12.03 -10.13 8.53
CA ALA A 80 11.42 -10.14 7.21
C ALA A 80 11.30 -11.57 6.65
N SER A 81 12.27 -12.44 6.97
CA SER A 81 12.22 -13.88 6.64
C SER A 81 11.09 -14.57 7.41
N GLU A 82 10.91 -14.24 8.69
CA GLU A 82 9.82 -14.78 9.51
C GLU A 82 8.44 -14.39 8.98
N GLY A 83 8.27 -13.14 8.51
CA GLY A 83 7.02 -12.70 7.89
C GLY A 83 6.64 -13.52 6.66
N HIS A 84 7.62 -13.94 5.84
CA HIS A 84 7.37 -14.80 4.69
C HIS A 84 6.80 -16.18 5.06
N HIS A 85 7.17 -16.73 6.22
CA HIS A 85 6.65 -18.03 6.68
C HIS A 85 5.15 -17.99 7.01
N ALA A 86 4.60 -16.82 7.36
CA ALA A 86 3.17 -16.66 7.62
C ALA A 86 2.30 -16.68 6.36
N ILE A 87 2.87 -16.29 5.20
CA ILE A 87 2.11 -16.01 3.98
C ILE A 87 1.24 -17.17 3.48
N PRO A 88 1.69 -18.45 3.50
CA PRO A 88 0.83 -19.56 3.12
C PRO A 88 -0.46 -19.65 3.94
N ARG A 89 -0.37 -19.48 5.27
CA ARG A 89 -1.55 -19.52 6.15
C ARG A 89 -2.43 -18.27 5.99
N VAL A 90 -1.83 -17.08 5.88
CA VAL A 90 -2.56 -15.83 5.61
C VAL A 90 -3.33 -15.92 4.29
N ARG A 91 -2.73 -16.50 3.24
CA ARG A 91 -3.40 -16.73 1.95
C ARG A 91 -4.64 -17.60 2.11
N VAL A 92 -4.54 -18.71 2.83
CA VAL A 92 -5.67 -19.60 3.08
C VAL A 92 -6.78 -18.87 3.85
N ALA A 93 -6.42 -18.12 4.89
CA ALA A 93 -7.38 -17.34 5.68
C ALA A 93 -8.10 -16.29 4.82
N LEU A 94 -7.37 -15.53 3.99
CA LEU A 94 -7.96 -14.52 3.09
C LEU A 94 -8.89 -15.15 2.04
N LEU A 95 -8.47 -16.25 1.41
CA LEU A 95 -9.26 -16.89 0.35
C LEU A 95 -10.44 -17.72 0.88
N GLY A 96 -10.36 -18.19 2.12
CA GLY A 96 -11.39 -19.01 2.76
C GLY A 96 -12.38 -18.23 3.62
N SER A 97 -12.19 -16.92 3.79
CA SER A 97 -13.09 -16.08 4.59
C SER A 97 -13.96 -15.20 3.70
N SER A 98 -15.26 -15.17 4.00
CA SER A 98 -16.26 -14.35 3.31
C SER A 98 -17.23 -13.76 4.33
N LEU A 99 -17.79 -12.59 4.00
CA LEU A 99 -18.87 -11.98 4.76
C LEU A 99 -20.26 -12.39 4.25
N ASP A 100 -20.32 -13.06 3.09
CA ASP A 100 -21.55 -13.59 2.49
C ASP A 100 -21.74 -15.08 2.81
N GLU A 101 -20.64 -15.78 3.07
CA GLU A 101 -20.62 -17.20 3.43
C GLU A 101 -19.85 -17.36 4.76
N PRO A 102 -20.55 -17.61 5.88
CA PRO A 102 -19.88 -17.77 7.16
C PRO A 102 -18.95 -18.99 7.13
N ALA A 103 -17.71 -18.78 7.59
CA ALA A 103 -16.74 -19.86 7.74
C ALA A 103 -17.19 -20.84 8.84
N ASP A 104 -17.03 -22.14 8.60
CA ASP A 104 -17.24 -23.19 9.60
C ASP A 104 -16.02 -23.30 10.52
N VAL A 105 -15.80 -22.24 11.31
CA VAL A 105 -14.69 -22.16 12.28
C VAL A 105 -15.24 -21.73 13.64
N PRO A 106 -14.79 -22.34 14.75
CA PRO A 106 -15.11 -21.83 16.07
C PRO A 106 -14.45 -20.46 16.27
N ALA A 107 -15.20 -19.47 16.75
CA ALA A 107 -14.63 -18.19 17.16
C ALA A 107 -14.47 -18.10 18.67
N ARG A 108 -13.33 -17.54 19.09
CA ARG A 108 -13.09 -17.07 20.46
C ARG A 108 -14.07 -15.94 20.81
N PRO A 109 -14.26 -15.65 22.11
CA PRO A 109 -15.07 -14.50 22.53
C PRO A 109 -14.61 -13.21 21.87
N LEU A 110 -15.55 -12.37 21.45
CA LEU A 110 -15.27 -11.10 20.77
C LEU A 110 -14.23 -10.25 21.51
N ALA A 111 -14.30 -10.20 22.84
CA ALA A 111 -13.35 -9.44 23.66
C ALA A 111 -11.88 -9.87 23.45
N ASP A 112 -11.64 -11.15 23.16
CA ASP A 112 -10.32 -11.67 22.87
C ASP A 112 -9.85 -11.29 21.47
N LEU A 113 -10.76 -11.33 20.49
CA LEU A 113 -10.46 -10.90 19.11
C LEU A 113 -10.17 -9.40 19.03
N LEU A 114 -10.90 -8.57 19.78
CA LEU A 114 -10.64 -7.13 19.87
C LEU A 114 -9.25 -6.85 20.46
N ARG A 115 -8.85 -7.60 21.49
CA ARG A 115 -7.51 -7.48 22.11
C ARG A 115 -6.40 -7.94 21.18
N GLU A 116 -6.62 -9.03 20.44
CA GLU A 116 -5.67 -9.52 19.46
C GLU A 116 -5.55 -8.56 18.27
N THR A 117 -6.67 -7.94 17.85
CA THR A 117 -6.69 -6.87 16.83
C THR A 117 -5.82 -5.68 17.24
N ALA A 118 -5.98 -5.18 18.47
CA ALA A 118 -5.13 -4.10 18.99
C ALA A 118 -3.64 -4.51 19.09
N THR A 119 -3.38 -5.79 19.36
CA THR A 119 -2.02 -6.35 19.41
C THR A 119 -1.39 -6.39 18.02
N VAL A 120 -2.10 -6.85 16.99
CA VAL A 120 -1.58 -6.85 15.61
C VAL A 120 -1.37 -5.43 15.08
N GLU A 121 -2.24 -4.47 15.43
CA GLU A 121 -2.04 -3.04 15.10
C GLU A 121 -0.74 -2.50 15.72
N SER A 122 -0.52 -2.77 17.00
CA SER A 122 0.70 -2.35 17.71
C SER A 122 1.97 -2.97 17.13
N LEU A 123 1.93 -4.26 16.78
CA LEU A 123 3.04 -4.97 16.13
C LEU A 123 3.29 -4.49 14.70
N CYS A 124 2.23 -4.14 13.96
CA CYS A 124 2.32 -3.54 12.64
C CYS A 124 3.02 -2.18 12.69
N ALA A 125 2.64 -1.31 13.64
CA ALA A 125 3.31 -0.02 13.88
C ALA A 125 4.80 -0.21 14.20
N ALA A 126 5.15 -1.28 14.93
CA ALA A 126 6.54 -1.64 15.23
C ALA A 126 7.27 -2.41 14.10
N SER A 127 6.65 -2.59 12.93
CA SER A 127 7.19 -3.36 11.79
C SER A 127 7.59 -4.82 12.12
N ARG A 128 6.91 -5.44 13.10
CA ARG A 128 7.20 -6.80 13.59
C ARG A 128 6.50 -7.88 12.75
N TYR A 129 6.81 -7.92 11.45
CA TYR A 129 6.12 -8.77 10.44
C TYR A 129 5.96 -10.24 10.84
N GLY A 130 7.00 -10.85 11.40
CA GLY A 130 6.97 -12.24 11.85
C GLY A 130 6.00 -12.49 13.00
N ASP A 131 5.76 -11.51 13.86
CA ASP A 131 4.94 -11.70 15.06
C ASP A 131 3.45 -11.53 14.75
N PHE A 132 3.07 -10.43 14.09
CA PHE A 132 1.67 -10.26 13.74
C PHE A 132 1.24 -11.18 12.59
N GLY A 133 2.15 -11.56 11.70
CA GLY A 133 1.89 -12.57 10.68
C GLY A 133 1.49 -13.94 11.25
N LYS A 134 1.92 -14.29 12.48
CA LYS A 134 1.50 -15.54 13.15
C LYS A 134 0.06 -15.48 13.67
N LEU A 135 -0.45 -14.29 13.98
CA LEU A 135 -1.77 -14.09 14.59
C LEU A 135 -2.89 -13.96 13.54
N LEU A 136 -2.60 -13.29 12.42
CA LEU A 136 -3.59 -13.00 11.37
C LEU A 136 -4.33 -14.24 10.81
N PRO A 137 -3.71 -15.41 10.59
CA PRO A 137 -4.39 -16.55 9.99
C PRO A 137 -5.57 -17.09 10.79
N ASP A 138 -5.52 -16.97 12.12
CA ASP A 138 -6.59 -17.45 13.01
C ASP A 138 -7.56 -16.29 13.33
N LEU A 139 -7.04 -15.06 13.47
CA LEU A 139 -7.87 -13.87 13.71
C LEU A 139 -8.85 -13.55 12.57
N LEU A 140 -8.42 -13.63 11.30
CA LEU A 140 -9.24 -13.22 10.16
C LEU A 140 -10.52 -14.06 10.01
N PRO A 141 -10.48 -15.41 10.00
CA PRO A 141 -11.70 -16.22 9.87
C PRO A 141 -12.65 -16.06 11.06
N GLU A 142 -12.14 -15.96 12.28
CA GLU A 142 -12.95 -15.78 13.48
C GLU A 142 -13.71 -14.44 13.47
N LEU A 143 -13.07 -13.36 13.02
CA LEU A 143 -13.72 -12.06 12.83
C LEU A 143 -14.80 -12.10 11.75
N HIS A 144 -14.57 -12.80 10.62
CA HIS A 144 -15.61 -12.99 9.60
C HIS A 144 -16.80 -13.79 10.12
N MET A 145 -16.54 -14.82 10.93
CA MET A 145 -17.57 -15.65 11.56
C MET A 145 -18.48 -14.79 12.45
N LEU A 146 -17.91 -14.05 13.42
CA LEU A 146 -18.69 -13.15 14.29
C LEU A 146 -19.36 -12.00 13.52
N ALA A 147 -18.73 -11.48 12.47
CA ALA A 147 -19.31 -10.47 11.59
C ALA A 147 -20.49 -10.99 10.74
N THR A 148 -20.74 -12.30 10.75
CA THR A 148 -21.84 -12.92 9.98
C THR A 148 -22.90 -13.52 10.90
N THR A 149 -22.51 -14.15 12.01
CA THR A 149 -23.43 -14.92 12.87
C THR A 149 -23.61 -14.33 14.27
N GLY A 150 -22.80 -13.35 14.68
CA GLY A 150 -22.91 -12.72 15.99
C GLY A 150 -24.21 -11.93 16.14
N ASP A 151 -24.54 -11.56 17.38
CA ASP A 151 -25.64 -10.61 17.60
C ASP A 151 -25.34 -9.24 16.97
N GLU A 152 -26.30 -8.32 16.97
CA GLU A 152 -26.13 -7.02 16.30
C GLU A 152 -24.91 -6.24 16.81
N ARG A 153 -24.64 -6.28 18.12
CA ARG A 153 -23.51 -5.59 18.73
C ARG A 153 -22.20 -6.28 18.36
N GLU A 154 -22.17 -7.61 18.47
CA GLU A 154 -21.01 -8.41 18.13
C GLU A 154 -20.62 -8.25 16.67
N ARG A 155 -21.62 -8.27 15.78
CA ARG A 155 -21.45 -8.10 14.35
C ARG A 155 -20.81 -6.76 14.01
N VAL A 156 -21.29 -5.68 14.61
CA VAL A 156 -20.75 -4.33 14.39
C VAL A 156 -19.30 -4.25 14.85
N GLU A 157 -18.99 -4.70 16.06
CA GLU A 157 -17.62 -4.67 16.59
C GLU A 157 -16.66 -5.60 15.83
N ALA A 158 -17.14 -6.77 15.40
CA ALA A 158 -16.37 -7.70 14.57
C ALA A 158 -16.04 -7.09 13.20
N LEU A 159 -16.98 -6.40 12.56
CA LEU A 159 -16.72 -5.67 11.30
C LEU A 159 -15.68 -4.55 11.50
N ARG A 160 -15.75 -3.80 12.61
CA ARG A 160 -14.75 -2.76 12.93
C ARG A 160 -13.36 -3.35 13.10
N ALA A 161 -13.26 -4.45 13.83
CA ALA A 161 -12.01 -5.16 14.04
C ALA A 161 -11.49 -5.82 12.75
N LEU A 162 -12.38 -6.34 11.90
CA LEU A 162 -12.01 -6.93 10.62
C LEU A 162 -11.36 -5.90 9.69
N ILE A 163 -11.89 -4.67 9.62
CA ILE A 163 -11.28 -3.60 8.81
C ILE A 163 -9.84 -3.33 9.26
N ARG A 164 -9.60 -3.28 10.59
CA ARG A 164 -8.27 -3.07 11.19
C ARG A 164 -7.33 -4.27 10.96
N ALA A 165 -7.83 -5.50 11.08
CA ALA A 165 -7.08 -6.71 10.78
C ALA A 165 -6.71 -6.81 9.28
N CYS A 166 -7.63 -6.46 8.37
CA CYS A 166 -7.35 -6.38 6.93
C CYS A 166 -6.33 -5.27 6.61
N HIS A 167 -6.37 -4.13 7.31
CA HIS A 167 -5.38 -3.06 7.17
C HIS A 167 -3.96 -3.50 7.54
N THR A 168 -3.80 -4.18 8.68
CA THR A 168 -2.49 -4.74 9.09
C THR A 168 -2.03 -5.86 8.15
N THR A 169 -2.94 -6.73 7.72
CA THR A 169 -2.69 -7.77 6.71
C THR A 169 -2.20 -7.16 5.39
N PHE A 170 -2.81 -6.06 4.94
CA PHE A 170 -2.37 -5.33 3.76
C PHE A 170 -0.91 -4.87 3.89
N TYR A 171 -0.50 -4.28 5.02
CA TYR A 171 0.88 -3.84 5.20
C TYR A 171 1.88 -5.00 5.15
N LEU A 172 1.57 -6.12 5.83
CA LEU A 172 2.39 -7.33 5.75
C LEU A 172 2.60 -7.76 4.29
N LEU A 173 1.52 -7.87 3.54
CA LEU A 173 1.54 -8.38 2.18
C LEU A 173 2.22 -7.41 1.22
N LYS A 174 1.88 -6.11 1.31
CA LYS A 174 2.49 -5.06 0.50
C LYS A 174 3.99 -4.98 0.72
N ASP A 175 4.43 -4.97 1.98
CA ASP A 175 5.84 -4.73 2.30
C ASP A 175 6.70 -5.98 2.04
N LEU A 176 6.09 -7.17 2.03
CA LEU A 176 6.72 -8.42 1.59
C LEU A 176 6.54 -8.72 0.08
N GLY A 177 5.85 -7.85 -0.66
CA GLY A 177 5.72 -7.91 -2.12
C GLY A 177 4.62 -8.82 -2.68
N TYR A 178 3.68 -9.29 -1.85
CA TYR A 178 2.51 -10.07 -2.27
C TYR A 178 1.33 -9.17 -2.64
N LEU A 179 1.51 -8.33 -3.66
CA LEU A 179 0.55 -7.29 -4.03
C LEU A 179 -0.84 -7.84 -4.41
N ASP A 180 -0.92 -9.00 -5.07
CA ASP A 180 -2.20 -9.61 -5.43
C ASP A 180 -3.00 -10.04 -4.19
N LEU A 181 -2.32 -10.59 -3.18
CA LEU A 181 -2.98 -10.90 -1.90
C LEU A 181 -3.34 -9.64 -1.11
N ALA A 182 -2.50 -8.60 -1.19
CA ALA A 182 -2.78 -7.32 -0.54
C ALA A 182 -4.10 -6.70 -1.08
N GLN A 183 -4.41 -6.91 -2.36
CA GLN A 183 -5.69 -6.48 -2.95
C GLN A 183 -6.90 -7.24 -2.36
N ILE A 184 -6.74 -8.52 -2.01
CA ILE A 184 -7.81 -9.30 -1.38
C ILE A 184 -8.13 -8.74 0.01
N ALA A 185 -7.11 -8.46 0.81
CA ALA A 185 -7.29 -7.85 2.13
C ALA A 185 -7.95 -6.45 2.02
N VAL A 186 -7.57 -5.66 1.02
CA VAL A 186 -8.23 -4.37 0.72
C VAL A 186 -9.70 -4.55 0.37
N GLN A 187 -10.04 -5.56 -0.42
CA GLN A 187 -11.41 -5.81 -0.85
C GLN A 187 -12.29 -6.21 0.33
N GLN A 188 -11.80 -7.09 1.21
CA GLN A 188 -12.48 -7.47 2.45
C GLN A 188 -12.69 -6.28 3.40
N ALA A 189 -11.68 -5.41 3.57
CA ALA A 189 -11.83 -4.18 4.36
C ALA A 189 -12.94 -3.27 3.81
N ARG A 190 -13.05 -3.16 2.48
CA ARG A 190 -14.09 -2.34 1.84
C ARG A 190 -15.48 -2.92 2.00
N GLU A 191 -15.61 -4.24 1.87
CA GLU A 191 -16.89 -4.95 2.09
C GLU A 191 -17.36 -4.79 3.53
N ALA A 192 -16.45 -4.95 4.50
CA ALA A 192 -16.75 -4.73 5.91
C ALA A 192 -17.15 -3.28 6.19
N ALA A 193 -16.42 -2.30 5.66
CA ALA A 193 -16.72 -0.87 5.83
C ALA A 193 -18.08 -0.49 5.24
N ALA A 194 -18.44 -1.07 4.09
CA ALA A 194 -19.73 -0.81 3.43
C ALA A 194 -20.94 -1.27 4.29
N ARG A 195 -20.75 -2.20 5.23
CA ARG A 195 -21.80 -2.67 6.15
C ARG A 195 -21.97 -1.82 7.41
N LEU A 196 -21.04 -0.89 7.70
CA LEU A 196 -21.02 -0.11 8.94
C LEU A 196 -21.46 1.35 8.78
N GLU A 197 -21.48 1.88 7.55
CA GLU A 197 -21.77 3.30 7.25
C GLU A 197 -20.92 4.31 8.05
N ASP A 198 -19.79 3.88 8.61
CA ASP A 198 -18.87 4.72 9.38
C ASP A 198 -17.92 5.46 8.42
N PRO A 199 -17.92 6.81 8.41
CA PRO A 199 -17.07 7.59 7.52
C PRO A 199 -15.58 7.34 7.75
N ALA A 200 -15.13 7.26 9.01
CA ALA A 200 -13.72 7.06 9.33
C ALA A 200 -13.25 5.67 8.86
N LEU A 201 -14.02 4.63 9.10
CA LEU A 201 -13.66 3.27 8.64
C LEU A 201 -13.72 3.13 7.12
N SER A 202 -14.66 3.82 6.46
CA SER A 202 -14.69 3.95 5.01
C SER A 202 -13.45 4.68 4.46
N GLY A 203 -13.03 5.73 5.15
CA GLY A 203 -11.79 6.47 4.87
C GLY A 203 -10.56 5.58 4.99
N LEU A 204 -10.47 4.77 6.05
CA LEU A 204 -9.40 3.81 6.25
C LEU A 204 -9.35 2.78 5.11
N ALA A 205 -10.48 2.18 4.74
CA ALA A 205 -10.54 1.24 3.62
C ALA A 205 -10.12 1.90 2.29
N ALA A 206 -10.50 3.16 2.06
CA ALA A 206 -10.08 3.92 0.87
C ALA A 206 -8.59 4.25 0.86
N PHE A 207 -8.02 4.59 2.02
CA PHE A 207 -6.59 4.84 2.18
C PHE A 207 -5.76 3.61 1.82
N VAL A 208 -6.11 2.45 2.38
CA VAL A 208 -5.44 1.16 2.09
C VAL A 208 -5.57 0.80 0.61
N ARG A 209 -6.76 0.96 0.02
CA ARG A 209 -6.98 0.75 -1.42
C ARG A 209 -6.07 1.62 -2.28
N THR A 210 -5.92 2.89 -1.93
CA THR A 210 -5.04 3.82 -2.65
C THR A 210 -3.60 3.30 -2.65
N HIS A 211 -3.10 2.89 -1.50
CA HIS A 211 -1.75 2.34 -1.35
C HIS A 211 -1.55 0.98 -2.01
N ALA A 212 -2.62 0.27 -2.33
CA ALA A 212 -2.59 -0.95 -3.13
C ALA A 212 -2.56 -0.67 -4.64
N LEU A 213 -3.28 0.36 -5.10
CA LEU A 213 -3.35 0.76 -6.52
C LEU A 213 -2.08 1.44 -7.02
N LEU A 214 -1.41 2.24 -6.18
CA LEU A 214 -0.18 2.95 -6.52
C LEU A 214 0.96 2.03 -7.03
N PRO A 215 1.37 0.97 -6.30
CA PRO A 215 2.42 0.07 -6.79
C PRO A 215 1.98 -0.76 -8.01
N ALA A 216 0.67 -0.95 -8.21
CA ALA A 216 0.10 -1.60 -9.39
C ALA A 216 0.06 -0.70 -10.64
N GLY A 217 0.44 0.59 -10.52
CA GLY A 217 0.46 1.52 -11.64
C GLY A 217 -0.91 2.12 -11.99
N VAL A 218 -1.94 1.85 -11.19
CA VAL A 218 -3.33 2.26 -11.46
C VAL A 218 -3.60 3.67 -10.88
N TYR A 219 -2.79 4.64 -11.30
CA TYR A 219 -2.72 5.96 -10.65
C TYR A 219 -3.98 6.80 -10.79
N ASP A 220 -4.65 6.78 -11.95
CA ASP A 220 -5.86 7.58 -12.16
C ASP A 220 -7.03 7.08 -11.28
N ALA A 221 -7.19 5.75 -11.17
CA ALA A 221 -8.19 5.16 -10.28
C ALA A 221 -7.84 5.37 -8.80
N ALA A 222 -6.54 5.34 -8.46
CA ALA A 222 -6.07 5.69 -7.12
C ALA A 222 -6.51 7.11 -6.77
N LEU A 223 -6.08 8.11 -7.57
CA LEU A 223 -6.41 9.52 -7.36
C LEU A 223 -7.91 9.75 -7.19
N LYS A 224 -8.73 9.31 -8.15
CA LYS A 224 -10.19 9.46 -8.10
C LYS A 224 -10.84 8.75 -6.91
N SER A 225 -10.29 7.63 -6.46
CA SER A 225 -10.83 6.93 -5.29
C SER A 225 -10.48 7.64 -3.99
N THR A 226 -9.29 8.23 -3.91
CA THR A 226 -8.81 8.94 -2.73
C THR A 226 -9.49 10.29 -2.57
N GLU A 227 -9.63 11.07 -3.65
CA GLU A 227 -10.34 12.35 -3.66
C GLU A 227 -11.77 12.17 -3.14
N ARG A 228 -12.53 11.23 -3.72
CA ARG A 228 -13.90 10.91 -3.26
C ARG A 228 -13.99 10.48 -1.80
N ALA A 229 -12.94 9.88 -1.26
CA ALA A 229 -12.91 9.49 0.15
C ALA A 229 -12.61 10.71 1.03
N ALA A 230 -11.71 11.59 0.62
CA ALA A 230 -11.42 12.84 1.31
C ALA A 230 -12.65 13.75 1.33
N ASP A 231 -13.36 13.90 0.21
CA ASP A 231 -14.58 14.71 0.11
C ASP A 231 -15.66 14.29 1.13
N ARG A 232 -15.76 12.99 1.42
CA ARG A 232 -16.70 12.46 2.43
C ARG A 232 -16.29 12.77 3.86
N LEU A 233 -15.00 12.99 4.10
CA LEU A 233 -14.45 13.29 5.43
C LEU A 233 -14.31 14.80 5.67
N GLN A 234 -14.34 15.63 4.63
CA GLN A 234 -14.12 17.08 4.68
C GLN A 234 -14.98 17.80 5.74
N HIS A 235 -16.21 17.33 5.95
CA HIS A 235 -17.17 17.97 6.87
C HIS A 235 -17.28 17.25 8.22
N VAL A 236 -16.42 16.26 8.49
CA VAL A 236 -16.40 15.57 9.77
C VAL A 236 -15.61 16.42 10.76
N PRO A 237 -16.25 16.96 11.82
CA PRO A 237 -15.69 18.08 12.58
C PRO A 237 -14.46 17.71 13.39
N ASP A 238 -14.37 16.47 13.89
CA ASP A 238 -13.31 16.04 14.81
C ASP A 238 -13.10 14.52 14.78
N GLY A 239 -11.98 14.08 15.40
CA GLY A 239 -11.69 12.68 15.67
C GLY A 239 -10.85 11.99 14.58
N PRO A 240 -10.82 10.64 14.56
CA PRO A 240 -9.96 9.87 13.65
C PRO A 240 -10.19 10.15 12.16
N ALA A 241 -11.37 10.66 11.80
CA ALA A 241 -11.71 11.05 10.44
C ALA A 241 -10.84 12.22 9.92
N VAL A 242 -10.46 13.16 10.79
CA VAL A 242 -9.62 14.32 10.41
C VAL A 242 -8.20 13.87 10.08
N GLU A 243 -7.63 12.95 10.85
CA GLU A 243 -6.33 12.36 10.53
C GLU A 243 -6.37 11.61 9.19
N LEU A 244 -7.42 10.82 8.98
CA LEU A 244 -7.64 10.10 7.73
C LEU A 244 -7.83 11.03 6.54
N TYR A 245 -8.52 12.17 6.71
CA TYR A 245 -8.65 13.20 5.68
C TYR A 245 -7.27 13.68 5.20
N GLY A 246 -6.40 14.07 6.14
CA GLY A 246 -5.04 14.49 5.82
C GLY A 246 -4.21 13.37 5.15
N MET A 247 -4.33 12.13 5.62
CA MET A 247 -3.63 10.97 5.02
C MET A 247 -4.12 10.65 3.61
N LEU A 248 -5.43 10.80 3.34
CA LEU A 248 -6.01 10.64 2.01
C LEU A 248 -5.47 11.73 1.08
N HIS A 249 -5.43 12.99 1.50
CA HIS A 249 -4.83 14.05 0.69
C HIS A 249 -3.34 13.83 0.39
N LEU A 250 -2.55 13.34 1.36
CA LEU A 250 -1.17 12.94 1.09
C LEU A 250 -1.10 11.82 0.03
N SER A 251 -2.01 10.85 0.10
CA SER A 251 -2.08 9.74 -0.86
C SER A 251 -2.51 10.21 -2.26
N ALA A 252 -3.43 11.18 -2.32
CA ALA A 252 -3.86 11.82 -3.56
C ALA A 252 -2.71 12.61 -4.21
N ALA A 253 -1.93 13.37 -3.42
CA ALA A 253 -0.74 14.04 -3.91
C ALA A 253 0.28 13.06 -4.52
N LEU A 254 0.51 11.89 -3.88
CA LEU A 254 1.37 10.84 -4.43
C LEU A 254 0.86 10.29 -5.77
N ALA A 255 -0.45 10.10 -5.91
CA ALA A 255 -1.07 9.67 -7.15
C ALA A 255 -0.95 10.76 -8.25
N ALA A 256 -1.21 12.02 -7.91
CA ALA A 256 -1.11 13.16 -8.81
C ALA A 256 0.32 13.37 -9.33
N VAL A 257 1.34 13.26 -8.48
CA VAL A 257 2.76 13.28 -8.90
C VAL A 257 3.06 12.15 -9.88
N SER A 258 2.52 10.95 -9.65
CA SER A 258 2.72 9.79 -10.53
C SER A 258 2.10 10.00 -11.93
N LEU A 259 1.13 10.91 -12.04
CA LEU A 259 0.49 11.35 -13.29
C LEU A 259 1.08 12.65 -13.87
N ASN A 260 2.16 13.19 -13.29
CA ASN A 260 2.73 14.51 -13.60
C ASN A 260 1.75 15.69 -13.44
N ARG A 261 0.76 15.59 -12.54
CA ARG A 261 -0.20 16.66 -12.20
C ARG A 261 0.30 17.45 -10.99
N PHE A 262 1.39 18.21 -11.14
CA PHE A 262 2.10 18.83 -10.02
C PHE A 262 1.29 19.90 -9.27
N GLU A 263 0.55 20.75 -9.98
CA GLU A 263 -0.31 21.76 -9.33
C GLU A 263 -1.39 21.10 -8.46
N HIS A 264 -2.01 20.05 -9.00
CA HIS A 264 -3.01 19.26 -8.26
C HIS A 264 -2.39 18.57 -7.04
N ALA A 265 -1.15 18.06 -7.17
CA ALA A 265 -0.43 17.53 -6.03
C ALA A 265 -0.22 18.60 -4.95
N GLU A 266 0.22 19.81 -5.30
CA GLU A 266 0.41 20.91 -4.35
C GLU A 266 -0.89 21.31 -3.65
N SER A 267 -2.04 21.35 -4.35
CA SER A 267 -3.34 21.60 -3.71
C SER A 267 -3.64 20.58 -2.61
N HIS A 268 -3.46 19.29 -2.89
CA HIS A 268 -3.65 18.25 -1.88
C HIS A 268 -2.62 18.30 -0.75
N LEU A 269 -1.38 18.72 -1.02
CA LEU A 269 -0.40 18.93 0.04
C LEU A 269 -0.79 20.09 0.96
N GLY A 270 -1.44 21.13 0.43
CA GLY A 270 -2.05 22.21 1.21
C GLY A 270 -3.10 21.68 2.18
N GLU A 271 -4.10 20.95 1.67
CA GLU A 271 -5.15 20.32 2.49
C GLU A 271 -4.57 19.40 3.57
N ALA A 272 -3.57 18.59 3.22
CA ALA A 272 -2.92 17.68 4.18
C ALA A 272 -2.15 18.43 5.28
N ALA A 273 -1.59 19.61 4.98
CA ALA A 273 -0.80 20.41 5.92
C ALA A 273 -1.66 21.09 7.00
N GLU A 274 -2.94 21.32 6.74
CA GLU A 274 -3.89 21.86 7.72
C GLU A 274 -4.23 20.85 8.83
N THR A 275 -3.86 19.57 8.65
CA THR A 275 -4.04 18.51 9.64
C THR A 275 -2.76 18.28 10.45
N ALA A 276 -2.71 18.71 11.71
CA ALA A 276 -1.53 18.67 12.58
C ALA A 276 -0.84 17.28 12.70
N LEU A 277 -1.61 16.19 12.58
CA LEU A 277 -1.15 14.80 12.70
C LEU A 277 -0.40 14.27 11.45
N VAL A 278 -0.59 14.89 10.27
CA VAL A 278 0.06 14.43 9.03
C VAL A 278 1.58 14.62 9.07
N ARG A 279 2.09 15.59 9.84
CA ARG A 279 3.54 15.80 10.01
C ARG A 279 4.24 14.58 10.61
N GLU A 280 3.63 13.92 11.59
CA GLU A 280 4.20 12.72 12.22
C GLU A 280 4.11 11.51 11.28
N SER A 281 2.98 11.33 10.59
CA SER A 281 2.79 10.26 9.60
C SER A 281 3.70 10.39 8.37
N VAL A 282 3.95 11.62 7.89
CA VAL A 282 4.96 11.90 6.87
C VAL A 282 6.36 11.55 7.39
N SER A 283 6.70 11.91 8.63
CA SER A 283 7.96 11.52 9.27
C SER A 283 8.12 9.99 9.41
N HIS A 284 7.02 9.28 9.69
CA HIS A 284 6.98 7.82 9.73
C HIS A 284 7.18 7.19 8.33
N LEU A 285 6.51 7.72 7.30
CA LEU A 285 6.69 7.30 5.90
C LEU A 285 8.11 7.58 5.38
N LEU A 286 8.72 8.69 5.78
CA LEU A 286 10.11 9.07 5.45
C LEU A 286 11.14 8.19 6.19
N SER A 287 10.87 7.80 7.43
CA SER A 287 11.77 6.97 8.26
C SER A 287 11.72 5.47 7.90
N HIS A 288 10.57 4.96 7.47
CA HIS A 288 10.36 3.56 7.08
C HIS A 288 10.50 3.29 5.58
N GLY A 289 10.44 4.33 4.75
CA GLY A 289 10.70 4.28 3.30
C GLY A 289 12.17 4.05 2.95
N ARG A 290 12.87 3.05 3.52
CA ARG A 290 14.22 2.67 3.07
C ARG A 290 14.16 1.66 1.92
N GLY A 291 13.52 2.09 0.84
CA GLY A 291 13.65 1.48 -0.48
C GLY A 291 14.07 2.55 -1.51
N PRO A 292 14.45 2.17 -2.74
CA PRO A 292 14.78 3.12 -3.82
C PRO A 292 13.67 4.15 -4.12
N TRP A 293 12.49 3.95 -3.54
CA TRP A 293 11.32 4.83 -3.53
C TRP A 293 11.47 6.12 -2.71
N ALA A 294 12.48 6.22 -1.83
CA ALA A 294 12.92 7.47 -1.21
C ALA A 294 13.73 8.33 -2.19
N GLY A 295 13.15 8.50 -3.38
CA GLY A 295 13.67 9.35 -4.43
C GLY A 295 13.65 10.82 -4.03
N ARG A 296 14.26 11.65 -4.90
CA ARG A 296 14.35 13.10 -4.77
C ARG A 296 13.00 13.79 -4.57
N ASP A 297 11.92 13.20 -5.08
CA ASP A 297 10.57 13.78 -5.02
C ASP A 297 9.98 13.75 -3.61
N LEU A 298 10.17 12.67 -2.83
CA LEU A 298 9.75 12.61 -1.42
C LEU A 298 10.63 13.45 -0.50
N ARG A 299 11.92 13.61 -0.82
CA ARG A 299 12.82 14.53 -0.08
C ARG A 299 12.53 15.99 -0.42
N GLY A 300 12.17 16.28 -1.67
CA GLY A 300 11.68 17.58 -2.10
C GLY A 300 10.35 17.93 -1.44
N LEU A 301 9.46 16.94 -1.27
CA LEU A 301 8.28 17.04 -0.43
C LEU A 301 8.68 17.36 1.02
N ALA A 302 9.48 16.52 1.67
CA ALA A 302 9.91 16.70 3.07
C ALA A 302 10.54 18.08 3.33
N TYR A 303 11.33 18.59 2.38
CA TYR A 303 11.92 19.93 2.42
C TYR A 303 10.86 21.05 2.33
N ARG A 304 9.87 20.92 1.43
CA ARG A 304 8.73 21.87 1.33
C ARG A 304 7.85 21.87 2.58
N PHE A 305 7.83 20.75 3.33
CA PHE A 305 7.11 20.62 4.59
C PHE A 305 7.94 21.00 5.84
N GLY A 306 9.23 21.32 5.70
CA GLY A 306 10.11 21.66 6.83
C GLY A 306 10.39 20.50 7.79
N VAL A 307 10.34 19.24 7.30
CA VAL A 307 10.51 18.01 8.09
C VAL A 307 11.87 17.33 7.79
N ALA A 308 12.79 18.04 7.16
CA ALA A 308 14.13 17.58 6.78
C ALA A 308 15.21 18.21 7.67
#